data_AF-A0A9N6WW84-F1
#
_entry.id   AF-A0A9N6WW84-F1
#
_cell.length_a   1.000
_cell.length_b   1.000
_cell.length_c   1.000
_cell.angle_alpha   90.00
_cell.angle_beta   90.00
_cell.angle_gamma   90.00
#
_symmetry.space_group_name_H-M   'P 1'
#
loop_
_entity.id
_entity.type
_entity.pdbx_description
1 polymer ?
#
loop_
_entity_poly.entity_id
_entity_poly.type
_entity_poly.pdbx_seq_one_letter_code
_entity_poly.pdbx_strand_id
1 'polypeptide(L)'
;MFEKELIERIQQLNSHVTQLRNLLKEEQVSKRDEKPRRSFDHTKYARRHVFLHVVISIDLRSNLCEGLGIFIPEGHQPKSSSSDLKDEIRYPYLLNKVLPPGIRAVAWAPVHDKLSSRFDCKHRTYHYYFPKADLNIDTMKVASQSLIGEHDFRNLCKMDVGNGVVQFTRRIIDIQIEAIDEDTTSSYAMYRLKLVGQAFLWVRCIVAVLFLVGQGKEEPTIVQELLDVGRNPRKPQYGMASELPLNLFTCSYPEEDCKWIYDTESLRFVISDYQKLWTESNVKATMIGEMLNCLEQLPVESKMENQIKGLLMGAERKTYIPLLKRPTCESLEERIEHFAKRKRIEVVDDTETT
;
A
#
# COMPACT_ATOMS: atom_id res chain seq x y z
N MET A 1 -70.71 -13.29 -20.81
CA MET A 1 -70.46 -13.77 -19.44
C MET A 1 -68.95 -13.79 -19.14
N PHE A 2 -68.13 -14.40 -20.01
CA PHE A 2 -66.67 -14.50 -19.86
C PHE A 2 -65.89 -13.17 -19.77
N GLU A 3 -66.29 -12.11 -20.47
CA GLU A 3 -65.52 -10.85 -20.48
C GLU A 3 -65.61 -10.08 -19.14
N LYS A 4 -66.79 -10.08 -18.50
CA LYS A 4 -66.97 -9.47 -17.17
C LYS A 4 -66.21 -10.24 -16.09
N GLU A 5 -66.26 -11.57 -16.15
CA GLU A 5 -65.53 -12.44 -15.21
C GLU A 5 -64.01 -12.31 -15.36
N LEU A 6 -63.52 -12.10 -16.58
CA LEU A 6 -62.10 -11.84 -16.86
C LEU A 6 -61.67 -10.48 -16.30
N ILE A 7 -62.49 -9.43 -16.47
CA ILE A 7 -62.22 -8.09 -15.92
C ILE A 7 -62.17 -8.15 -14.39
N GLU A 8 -63.11 -8.83 -13.74
CA GLU A 8 -63.12 -9.01 -12.29
C GLU A 8 -61.87 -9.77 -11.80
N ARG A 9 -61.46 -10.84 -12.50
CA ARG A 9 -60.23 -11.57 -12.16
C ARG A 9 -58.98 -10.70 -12.30
N ILE A 10 -58.89 -9.88 -13.34
CA ILE A 10 -57.76 -8.96 -13.55
C ILE A 10 -57.72 -7.89 -12.46
N GLN A 11 -58.87 -7.35 -12.05
CA GLN A 11 -58.95 -6.38 -10.95
C GLN A 11 -58.55 -7.02 -9.61
N GLN A 12 -58.98 -8.26 -9.36
CA GLN A 12 -58.62 -9.01 -8.16
C GLN A 12 -57.11 -9.35 -8.13
N LEU A 13 -56.52 -9.71 -9.27
CA LEU A 13 -55.08 -9.91 -9.42
C LEU A 13 -54.29 -8.61 -9.16
N ASN A 14 -54.75 -7.47 -9.68
CA ASN A 14 -54.12 -6.18 -9.38
C ASN A 14 -54.19 -5.81 -7.90
N SER A 15 -55.30 -6.13 -7.22
CA SER A 15 -55.43 -5.95 -5.77
C SER A 15 -54.43 -6.81 -4.99
N HIS A 16 -54.29 -8.10 -5.34
CA HIS A 16 -53.31 -8.99 -4.71
C HIS A 16 -51.85 -8.56 -4.97
N VAL A 17 -51.52 -8.11 -6.18
CA VAL A 17 -50.19 -7.56 -6.49
C VAL A 17 -49.90 -6.30 -5.66
N THR A 18 -50.92 -5.49 -5.39
CA THR A 18 -50.79 -4.28 -4.57
C THR A 18 -50.57 -4.63 -3.09
N GLN A 19 -51.30 -5.61 -2.55
CA GLN A 19 -51.07 -6.12 -1.20
C GLN A 19 -49.68 -6.74 -1.04
N LEU A 20 -49.22 -7.54 -2.00
CA LEU A 20 -47.86 -8.11 -1.99
C LEU A 20 -46.77 -7.03 -2.02
N ARG A 21 -46.96 -5.96 -2.82
CA ARG A 21 -46.03 -4.81 -2.82
C ARG A 21 -46.01 -4.06 -1.50
N ASN A 22 -47.13 -4.00 -0.78
CA ASN A 22 -47.20 -3.36 0.53
C ASN A 22 -46.55 -4.24 1.62
N LEU A 23 -46.75 -5.56 1.59
CA LEU A 23 -46.05 -6.51 2.47
C LEU A 23 -44.53 -6.48 2.25
N LEU A 24 -44.08 -6.38 0.99
CA LEU A 24 -42.64 -6.22 0.65
C LEU A 24 -42.07 -4.86 1.09
N LYS A 25 -42.92 -3.83 1.25
CA LYS A 25 -42.48 -2.53 1.79
C LYS A 25 -42.34 -2.57 3.32
N GLU A 26 -43.15 -3.35 4.02
CA GLU A 26 -43.08 -3.48 5.48
C GLU A 26 -41.84 -4.26 5.95
N GLU A 27 -41.29 -5.18 5.15
CA GLU A 27 -40.00 -5.84 5.44
C GLU A 27 -38.77 -4.91 5.32
N GLN A 28 -38.93 -3.64 4.91
CA GLN A 28 -37.83 -2.68 4.83
C GLN A 28 -37.72 -1.71 6.02
N VAL A 29 -38.52 -1.86 7.09
CA VAL A 29 -38.45 -0.97 8.26
C VAL A 29 -37.98 -1.72 9.51
N SER A 30 -36.71 -2.17 9.51
CA SER A 30 -35.88 -2.27 10.73
C SER A 30 -34.38 -2.53 10.45
N LYS A 31 -33.81 -2.03 9.35
CA LYS A 31 -32.36 -1.97 9.19
C LYS A 31 -31.90 -0.55 9.48
N ARG A 32 -31.13 -0.41 10.58
CA ARG A 32 -30.35 0.78 10.94
C ARG A 32 -29.72 1.38 9.67
N ASP A 33 -29.78 2.71 9.54
CA ASP A 33 -29.21 3.49 8.44
C ASP A 33 -27.74 3.14 8.14
N GLU A 34 -27.50 2.11 7.33
CA GLU A 34 -26.28 2.02 6.54
C GLU A 34 -26.51 2.85 5.28
N LYS A 35 -25.81 4.00 5.20
CA LYS A 35 -25.79 4.83 4.00
C LYS A 35 -25.60 3.93 2.76
N PRO A 36 -26.36 4.13 1.68
CA PRO A 36 -26.21 3.32 0.47
C PRO A 36 -24.77 3.44 -0.03
N ARG A 37 -24.00 2.36 0.09
CA ARG A 37 -22.66 2.28 -0.48
C ARG A 37 -22.83 2.32 -1.99
N ARG A 38 -22.63 3.50 -2.57
CA ARG A 38 -22.59 3.72 -4.00
C ARG A 38 -21.67 2.65 -4.61
N SER A 39 -22.19 1.84 -5.53
CA SER A 39 -21.36 0.84 -6.23
C SER A 39 -20.16 1.54 -6.84
N PHE A 40 -18.96 1.10 -6.48
CA PHE A 40 -17.74 1.76 -6.92
C PHE A 40 -17.60 1.57 -8.43
N ASP A 41 -17.69 2.67 -9.18
CA ASP A 41 -17.58 2.67 -10.63
C ASP A 41 -16.11 2.77 -11.03
N HIS A 42 -15.48 1.62 -11.28
CA HIS A 42 -14.07 1.51 -11.67
C HIS A 42 -13.75 2.18 -13.03
N THR A 43 -14.73 2.69 -13.78
CA THR A 43 -14.51 3.40 -15.05
C THR A 43 -14.27 4.90 -14.87
N LYS A 44 -14.65 5.47 -13.71
CA LYS A 44 -14.55 6.90 -13.41
C LYS A 44 -13.24 7.33 -12.76
N TYR A 45 -12.32 6.39 -12.55
CA TYR A 45 -11.06 6.65 -11.87
C TYR A 45 -9.89 6.17 -12.70
N ALA A 46 -8.81 6.96 -12.71
CA ALA A 46 -7.54 6.55 -13.30
C ALA A 46 -7.05 5.27 -12.61
N ARG A 47 -6.75 4.24 -13.40
CA ARG A 47 -6.23 2.97 -12.91
C ARG A 47 -4.71 3.03 -12.97
N ARG A 48 -4.06 2.49 -11.94
CA ARG A 48 -2.60 2.37 -11.86
C ARG A 48 -2.24 0.93 -11.56
N HIS A 49 -1.26 0.41 -12.27
CA HIS A 49 -0.63 -0.84 -11.89
C HIS A 49 0.31 -0.56 -10.72
N VAL A 50 -0.01 -1.14 -9.56
CA VAL A 50 0.83 -1.08 -8.36
C VAL A 50 1.15 -2.52 -7.99
N PHE A 51 2.43 -2.83 -7.82
CA PHE A 51 2.84 -4.14 -7.34
C PHE A 51 2.80 -4.15 -5.81
N LEU A 52 1.93 -4.96 -5.24
CA LEU A 52 1.81 -5.12 -3.79
C LEU A 52 1.93 -6.60 -3.45
N HIS A 53 2.90 -6.94 -2.61
CA HIS A 53 2.98 -8.25 -2.00
C HIS A 53 2.36 -8.17 -0.59
N VAL A 54 1.06 -8.46 -0.51
CA VAL A 54 0.26 -8.31 0.71
C VAL A 54 -0.09 -9.67 1.27
N VAL A 55 -0.10 -9.76 2.59
CA VAL A 55 -0.62 -10.93 3.32
C VAL A 55 -1.91 -10.56 4.01
N ILE A 56 -2.94 -11.40 3.80
CA ILE A 56 -4.25 -11.28 4.42
C ILE A 56 -4.55 -12.56 5.21
N SER A 57 -5.23 -12.44 6.35
CA SER A 57 -5.82 -13.56 7.08
C SER A 57 -7.33 -13.55 6.88
N ILE A 58 -7.91 -14.68 6.46
CA ILE A 58 -9.34 -14.86 6.18
C ILE A 58 -9.76 -16.32 6.46
N ASP A 59 -11.00 -16.51 6.88
CA ASP A 59 -11.58 -17.84 7.04
C ASP A 59 -12.17 -18.32 5.72
N LEU A 60 -11.77 -19.52 5.30
CA LEU A 60 -12.22 -20.15 4.05
C LEU A 60 -12.78 -21.54 4.32
N ARG A 61 -13.61 -22.02 3.40
CA ARG A 61 -14.03 -23.41 3.39
C ARG A 61 -12.81 -24.31 3.13
N SER A 62 -12.66 -25.36 3.93
CA SER A 62 -11.67 -26.42 3.74
C SER A 62 -12.34 -27.75 3.33
N ASN A 63 -11.61 -28.64 2.66
CA ASN A 63 -12.00 -30.04 2.48
C ASN A 63 -11.49 -30.96 3.60
N LEU A 64 -10.59 -30.45 4.45
CA LEU A 64 -9.99 -31.15 5.58
C LEU A 64 -10.87 -31.02 6.83
N CYS A 65 -10.76 -32.00 7.73
CA CYS A 65 -11.58 -32.07 8.93
C CYS A 65 -10.78 -32.00 10.23
N GLU A 66 -9.45 -32.04 10.11
CA GLU A 66 -8.48 -31.88 11.18
C GLU A 66 -7.24 -31.18 10.62
N GLY A 67 -6.42 -30.60 11.50
CA GLY A 67 -5.20 -29.88 11.12
C GLY A 67 -5.17 -28.44 11.65
N LEU A 68 -4.06 -27.76 11.39
CA LEU A 68 -3.83 -26.39 11.84
C LEU A 68 -4.88 -25.43 11.26
N GLY A 69 -5.55 -24.65 12.12
CA GLY A 69 -6.53 -23.65 11.70
C GLY A 69 -7.90 -24.22 11.29
N ILE A 70 -8.09 -25.54 11.32
CA ILE A 70 -9.38 -26.17 11.03
C ILE A 70 -10.27 -26.05 12.27
N PHE A 71 -11.45 -25.47 12.09
CA PHE A 71 -12.52 -25.49 13.07
C PHE A 71 -13.82 -25.96 12.41
N ILE A 72 -14.60 -26.76 13.14
CA ILE A 72 -15.89 -27.26 12.67
C ILE A 72 -16.98 -26.41 13.33
N PRO A 73 -17.79 -25.66 12.55
CA PRO A 73 -18.91 -24.90 13.11
C PRO A 73 -19.91 -25.80 13.83
N GLU A 74 -20.54 -25.29 14.88
CA GLU A 74 -21.52 -26.02 15.67
C GLU A 74 -22.69 -26.51 14.79
N GLY A 75 -23.01 -27.81 14.87
CA GLY A 75 -24.03 -28.45 14.04
C GLY A 75 -23.60 -28.84 12.62
N HIS A 76 -22.35 -28.61 12.23
CA HIS A 76 -21.82 -29.08 10.95
C HIS A 76 -21.19 -30.48 11.08
N GLN A 77 -21.63 -31.44 10.26
CA GLN A 77 -20.97 -32.73 10.11
C GLN A 77 -20.13 -32.73 8.83
N PRO A 78 -18.80 -32.89 8.93
CA PRO A 78 -17.94 -32.96 7.76
C PRO A 78 -18.29 -34.15 6.86
N LYS A 79 -18.26 -33.93 5.54
CA LYS A 79 -18.62 -34.95 4.53
C LYS A 79 -17.46 -35.89 4.15
N SER A 80 -16.22 -35.42 4.30
CA SER A 80 -14.99 -36.15 4.01
C SER A 80 -14.22 -36.36 5.32
N SER A 81 -13.31 -37.32 5.37
CA SER A 81 -12.43 -37.55 6.54
C SER A 81 -10.94 -37.45 6.18
N SER A 82 -10.62 -36.79 5.06
CA SER A 82 -9.21 -36.69 4.64
C SER A 82 -8.48 -35.65 5.48
N SER A 83 -7.27 -36.01 5.90
CA SER A 83 -6.28 -35.14 6.52
C SER A 83 -5.04 -34.93 5.65
N ASP A 84 -5.03 -35.45 4.42
CA ASP A 84 -3.94 -35.20 3.47
C ASP A 84 -4.13 -33.81 2.83
N LEU A 85 -3.12 -32.95 2.98
CA LEU A 85 -3.06 -31.62 2.35
C LEU A 85 -3.23 -31.66 0.81
N LYS A 86 -2.97 -32.80 0.17
CA LYS A 86 -3.21 -32.98 -1.28
C LYS A 86 -4.68 -32.93 -1.67
N ASP A 87 -5.58 -33.26 -0.74
CA ASP A 87 -7.02 -33.23 -0.96
C ASP A 87 -7.63 -31.86 -0.66
N GLU A 88 -6.81 -30.92 -0.19
CA GLU A 88 -7.22 -29.56 0.11
C GLU A 88 -7.49 -28.73 -1.16
N ILE A 89 -8.33 -27.71 -0.99
CA ILE A 89 -8.67 -26.77 -2.04
C ILE A 89 -7.42 -26.01 -2.50
N ARG A 90 -7.23 -25.97 -3.83
CA ARG A 90 -6.24 -25.13 -4.49
C ARG A 90 -6.64 -23.65 -4.47
N TYR A 91 -6.56 -23.01 -3.31
CA TYR A 91 -7.04 -21.64 -3.11
C TYR A 91 -6.47 -20.63 -4.12
N PRO A 92 -5.14 -20.56 -4.39
CA PRO A 92 -4.61 -19.59 -5.34
C PRO A 92 -5.18 -19.75 -6.75
N TYR A 93 -5.36 -20.99 -7.20
CA TYR A 93 -5.93 -21.29 -8.51
C TYR A 93 -7.37 -20.80 -8.64
N LEU A 94 -8.22 -21.05 -7.63
CA LEU A 94 -9.62 -20.60 -7.64
C LEU A 94 -9.74 -19.08 -7.54
N LEU A 95 -8.96 -18.45 -6.64
CA LEU A 95 -8.94 -17.01 -6.47
C LEU A 95 -8.49 -16.29 -7.75
N ASN A 96 -7.42 -16.78 -8.39
CA ASN A 96 -6.90 -16.16 -9.60
C ASN A 96 -7.86 -16.19 -10.81
N LYS A 97 -8.88 -17.06 -10.80
CA LYS A 97 -9.93 -17.06 -11.83
C LYS A 97 -10.92 -15.89 -11.71
N VAL A 98 -11.09 -15.36 -10.50
CA VAL A 98 -12.04 -14.28 -10.22
C VAL A 98 -11.37 -12.93 -9.95
N LEU A 99 -10.07 -12.96 -9.63
CA LEU A 99 -9.28 -11.75 -9.41
C LEU A 99 -8.95 -11.04 -10.73
N PRO A 100 -8.94 -9.70 -10.75
CA PRO A 100 -8.56 -8.95 -11.93
C PRO A 100 -7.09 -9.22 -12.32
N PRO A 101 -6.69 -9.00 -13.59
CA PRO A 101 -5.33 -9.31 -14.08
C PRO A 101 -4.16 -8.78 -13.23
N GLY A 102 -4.34 -7.62 -12.59
CA GLY A 102 -3.32 -6.99 -11.75
C GLY A 102 -3.26 -7.49 -10.30
N ILE A 103 -4.13 -8.43 -9.90
CA ILE A 103 -4.14 -9.01 -8.54
C ILE A 103 -4.02 -10.52 -8.67
N ARG A 104 -3.04 -11.09 -7.98
CA ARG A 104 -2.76 -12.53 -8.00
C ARG A 104 -2.50 -13.05 -6.59
N ALA A 105 -3.16 -14.16 -6.24
CA ALA A 105 -2.79 -14.99 -5.11
C ALA A 105 -1.67 -15.94 -5.55
N VAL A 106 -0.54 -15.92 -4.83
CA VAL A 106 0.67 -16.71 -5.20
C VAL A 106 0.89 -17.91 -4.29
N ALA A 107 0.45 -17.81 -3.04
CA ALA A 107 0.61 -18.84 -2.02
C ALA A 107 -0.49 -18.68 -0.96
N TRP A 108 -0.62 -19.68 -0.10
CA TRP A 108 -1.45 -19.65 1.09
C TRP A 108 -0.76 -20.43 2.22
N ALA A 109 -1.18 -20.24 3.47
CA ALA A 109 -0.70 -21.04 4.60
C ALA A 109 -1.85 -21.25 5.59
N PRO A 110 -2.04 -22.46 6.13
CA PRO A 110 -2.91 -22.65 7.30
C PRO A 110 -2.25 -21.99 8.51
N VAL A 111 -3.05 -21.30 9.34
CA VAL A 111 -2.58 -20.53 10.50
C VAL A 111 -3.51 -20.75 11.69
N HIS A 112 -3.06 -20.42 12.89
CA HIS A 112 -3.90 -20.45 14.09
C HIS A 112 -4.98 -19.34 14.03
N ASP A 113 -6.15 -19.58 14.63
CA ASP A 113 -7.30 -18.66 14.63
C ASP A 113 -7.01 -17.23 15.13
N LYS A 114 -6.04 -17.09 16.03
CA LYS A 114 -5.62 -15.82 16.64
C LYS A 114 -4.59 -15.07 15.82
N LEU A 115 -4.03 -15.68 14.78
CA LEU A 115 -3.02 -15.04 13.96
C LEU A 115 -3.65 -13.92 13.13
N SER A 116 -3.09 -12.73 13.27
CA SER A 116 -3.42 -11.55 12.48
C SER A 116 -2.25 -11.23 11.54
N SER A 117 -2.51 -11.26 10.23
CA SER A 117 -1.51 -10.82 9.24
C SER A 117 -1.01 -9.37 9.46
N ARG A 118 -1.84 -8.52 10.09
CA ARG A 118 -1.45 -7.13 10.35
C ARG A 118 -0.50 -7.00 11.54
N PHE A 119 -0.93 -7.49 12.70
CA PHE A 119 -0.29 -7.29 14.00
C PHE A 119 0.88 -8.25 14.25
N ASP A 120 0.85 -9.47 13.71
CA ASP A 120 1.90 -10.47 13.95
C ASP A 120 3.06 -10.41 12.94
N CYS A 121 2.94 -9.54 11.93
CA CYS A 121 4.03 -9.27 10.99
C CYS A 121 5.22 -8.63 11.71
N LYS A 122 6.37 -9.32 11.72
CA LYS A 122 7.58 -8.91 12.45
C LYS A 122 8.26 -7.70 11.83
N HIS A 123 8.39 -7.71 10.51
CA HIS A 123 8.93 -6.59 9.75
C HIS A 123 8.46 -6.62 8.29
N ARG A 124 8.48 -5.45 7.68
CA ARG A 124 8.11 -5.20 6.30
C ARG A 124 9.32 -4.65 5.56
N THR A 125 9.55 -5.13 4.34
CA THR A 125 10.55 -4.59 3.44
C THR A 125 9.87 -3.80 2.35
N TYR A 126 10.25 -2.54 2.22
CA TYR A 126 9.82 -1.66 1.14
C TYR A 126 10.97 -1.46 0.16
N HIS A 127 10.65 -1.51 -1.13
CA HIS A 127 11.57 -1.10 -2.20
C HIS A 127 11.04 0.18 -2.84
N TYR A 128 11.93 1.15 -3.05
CA TYR A 128 11.67 2.34 -3.85
C TYR A 128 12.68 2.40 -5.00
N TYR A 129 12.21 2.32 -6.24
CA TYR A 129 13.08 2.32 -7.43
C TYR A 129 13.21 3.73 -8.02
N PHE A 130 14.41 4.11 -8.46
CA PHE A 130 14.67 5.41 -9.06
C PHE A 130 15.92 5.40 -9.95
N PRO A 131 15.96 6.20 -11.04
CA PRO A 131 17.16 6.34 -11.84
C PRO A 131 18.22 7.16 -11.10
N LYS A 132 19.50 6.92 -11.42
CA LYS A 132 20.64 7.67 -10.86
C LYS A 132 20.53 9.17 -11.11
N ALA A 133 20.16 9.56 -12.33
CA ALA A 133 20.02 10.93 -12.77
C ALA A 133 21.25 11.79 -12.41
N ASP A 134 21.00 12.95 -11.79
CA ASP A 134 21.97 13.89 -11.23
C ASP A 134 22.27 13.63 -9.75
N LEU A 135 21.78 12.53 -9.18
CA LEU A 135 21.90 12.25 -7.75
C LEU A 135 23.30 11.79 -7.36
N ASN A 136 23.83 12.40 -6.32
CA ASN A 136 24.96 11.87 -5.57
C ASN A 136 24.48 10.74 -4.65
N ILE A 137 24.68 9.50 -5.10
CA ILE A 137 24.23 8.30 -4.39
C ILE A 137 24.97 8.10 -3.06
N ASP A 138 26.23 8.52 -2.97
CA ASP A 138 27.02 8.33 -1.76
C ASP A 138 26.57 9.27 -0.64
N THR A 139 26.23 10.53 -0.95
CA THR A 139 25.63 11.43 0.05
C THR A 139 24.26 10.94 0.51
N MET A 140 23.46 10.38 -0.42
CA MET A 140 22.19 9.73 -0.06
C MET A 140 22.39 8.53 0.87
N LYS A 141 23.40 7.69 0.60
CA LYS A 141 23.75 6.54 1.47
C LYS A 141 24.17 7.02 2.86
N VAL A 142 25.02 8.04 2.95
CA VAL A 142 25.45 8.62 4.23
C VAL A 142 24.26 9.17 5.01
N ALA A 143 23.39 9.95 4.36
CA ALA A 143 22.22 10.53 5.00
C ALA A 143 21.24 9.45 5.47
N SER A 144 21.03 8.40 4.68
CA SER A 144 20.08 7.34 4.99
C SER A 144 20.47 6.53 6.22
N GLN A 145 21.76 6.39 6.54
CA GLN A 145 22.20 5.66 7.73
C GLN A 145 21.70 6.28 9.03
N SER A 146 21.48 7.60 9.07
CA SER A 146 20.93 8.28 10.26
C SER A 146 19.50 7.86 10.58
N LEU A 147 18.80 7.21 9.64
CA LEU A 147 17.42 6.74 9.82
C LEU A 147 17.36 5.42 10.60
N ILE A 148 18.45 4.64 10.65
CA ILE A 148 18.49 3.35 11.35
C ILE A 148 18.35 3.57 12.86
N GLY A 149 17.58 2.71 13.52
CA GLY A 149 17.26 2.82 14.94
C GLY A 149 15.84 3.29 15.18
N GLU A 150 15.58 3.70 16.41
CA GLU A 150 14.27 4.15 16.88
C GLU A 150 14.24 5.66 17.02
N HIS A 151 13.36 6.31 16.26
CA HIS A 151 13.28 7.78 16.18
C HIS A 151 11.83 8.24 16.04
N ASP A 152 11.59 9.51 16.35
CA ASP A 152 10.33 10.18 16.03
C ASP A 152 10.35 10.71 14.59
N PHE A 153 9.54 10.12 13.72
CA PHE A 153 9.49 10.46 12.29
C PHE A 153 8.44 11.53 11.94
N ARG A 154 7.92 12.32 12.90
CA ARG A 154 6.87 13.32 12.63
C ARG A 154 7.21 14.32 11.52
N ASN A 155 8.49 14.68 11.39
CA ASN A 155 8.98 15.58 10.34
C ASN A 155 9.20 14.87 9.00
N LEU A 156 9.31 13.55 9.01
CA LEU A 156 9.49 12.66 7.86
C LEU A 156 8.20 11.90 7.54
N CYS A 157 7.03 12.40 7.96
CA CYS A 157 5.74 11.76 7.72
C CYS A 157 4.61 12.74 7.45
N LYS A 158 3.48 12.25 6.96
CA LYS A 158 2.23 13.02 7.05
C LYS A 158 1.65 12.81 8.44
N MET A 159 1.50 13.90 9.21
CA MET A 159 0.79 13.88 10.48
C MET A 159 -0.72 13.78 10.20
N ASP A 160 -1.27 12.58 10.37
CA ASP A 160 -2.68 12.26 10.12
C ASP A 160 -3.46 12.09 11.43
N VAL A 161 -3.34 13.10 12.28
CA VAL A 161 -3.92 13.12 13.63
C VAL A 161 -5.43 12.88 13.57
N GLY A 162 -6.13 13.42 12.56
CA GLY A 162 -7.58 13.21 12.39
C GLY A 162 -8.03 11.74 12.23
N ASN A 163 -7.10 10.83 11.92
CA ASN A 163 -7.34 9.38 11.84
C ASN A 163 -6.83 8.63 13.09
N GLY A 164 -6.56 9.33 14.19
CA GLY A 164 -6.11 8.75 15.47
C GLY A 164 -4.59 8.48 15.53
N VAL A 165 -3.80 8.94 14.57
CA VAL A 165 -2.35 8.75 14.58
C VAL A 165 -1.67 9.82 15.44
N VAL A 166 -1.32 9.45 16.67
CA VAL A 166 -0.64 10.33 17.63
C VAL A 166 0.81 9.91 17.94
N GLN A 167 1.18 8.66 17.67
CA GLN A 167 2.52 8.14 17.91
C GLN A 167 3.32 8.03 16.60
N PHE A 168 4.46 8.74 16.55
CA PHE A 168 5.35 8.84 15.39
C PHE A 168 6.70 8.15 15.58
N THR A 169 6.98 7.63 16.78
CA THR A 169 8.16 6.82 17.04
C THR A 169 8.09 5.49 16.30
N ARG A 170 9.10 5.20 15.48
CA ARG A 170 9.21 3.94 14.72
C ARG A 170 10.65 3.47 14.71
N ARG A 171 10.84 2.17 14.48
CA ARG A 171 12.16 1.55 14.36
C ARG A 171 12.45 1.08 12.94
N ILE A 172 13.45 1.68 12.30
CA ILE A 172 14.06 1.18 11.06
C ILE A 172 15.17 0.20 11.45
N ILE A 173 15.08 -1.01 10.90
CA ILE A 173 16.02 -2.10 11.16
C ILE A 173 17.21 -1.99 10.20
N ASP A 174 16.94 -1.77 8.92
CA ASP A 174 17.96 -1.71 7.87
C ASP A 174 17.52 -0.78 6.74
N ILE A 175 18.50 -0.11 6.12
CA ILE A 175 18.29 0.73 4.95
C ILE A 175 19.49 0.68 4.02
N GLN A 176 19.24 0.36 2.75
CA GLN A 176 20.27 0.13 1.74
C GLN A 176 19.89 0.86 0.45
N ILE A 177 20.87 1.47 -0.22
CA ILE A 177 20.71 2.04 -1.57
C ILE A 177 21.67 1.32 -2.49
N GLU A 178 21.12 0.57 -3.44
CA GLU A 178 21.85 -0.40 -4.26
C GLU A 178 21.58 -0.14 -5.74
N ALA A 179 22.61 -0.32 -6.57
CA ALA A 179 22.44 -0.34 -8.02
C ALA A 179 21.72 -1.63 -8.44
N ILE A 180 20.81 -1.51 -9.39
CA ILE A 180 20.13 -2.65 -10.03
C ILE A 180 20.83 -3.00 -11.35
N ASP A 181 21.24 -1.97 -12.10
CA ASP A 181 22.00 -2.15 -13.33
C ASP A 181 23.50 -2.29 -13.03
N GLU A 182 24.19 -3.09 -13.83
CA GLU A 182 25.65 -3.28 -13.72
C GLU A 182 26.42 -2.00 -14.11
N ASP A 183 25.97 -1.33 -15.16
CA ASP A 183 26.50 -0.03 -15.56
C ASP A 183 25.87 1.09 -14.74
N THR A 184 26.67 1.65 -13.82
CA THR A 184 26.28 2.76 -12.96
C THR A 184 26.75 4.12 -13.48
N THR A 185 27.43 4.16 -14.63
CA THR A 185 27.92 5.41 -15.23
C THR A 185 26.78 6.20 -15.85
N SER A 186 25.83 5.51 -16.47
CA SER A 186 24.62 6.10 -17.06
C SER A 186 23.77 6.84 -16.05
N SER A 187 23.25 8.02 -16.44
CA SER A 187 22.23 8.74 -15.67
C SER A 187 20.89 8.00 -15.61
N TYR A 188 20.67 7.05 -16.52
CA TYR A 188 19.48 6.21 -16.54
C TYR A 188 19.62 4.93 -15.71
N ALA A 189 20.82 4.63 -15.19
CA ALA A 189 21.06 3.47 -14.35
C ALA A 189 20.08 3.41 -13.18
N MET A 190 19.42 2.27 -13.00
CA MET A 190 18.39 2.09 -12.00
C MET A 190 18.99 1.74 -10.64
N TYR A 191 18.46 2.38 -9.60
CA TYR A 191 18.77 2.13 -8.20
C TYR A 191 17.53 1.73 -7.44
N ARG A 192 17.75 1.07 -6.30
CA ARG A 192 16.72 0.69 -5.34
C ARG A 192 17.13 1.15 -3.95
N LEU A 193 16.24 1.88 -3.29
CA LEU A 193 16.26 2.02 -1.83
C LEU A 193 15.45 0.88 -1.22
N LYS A 194 16.10 0.04 -0.43
CA LYS A 194 15.49 -1.02 0.38
C LYS A 194 15.41 -0.54 1.82
N LEU A 195 14.22 -0.58 2.41
CA LEU A 195 13.96 -0.16 3.78
C LEU A 195 13.23 -1.26 4.53
N VAL A 196 13.79 -1.70 5.66
CA VAL A 196 13.24 -2.76 6.50
C VAL A 196 12.87 -2.20 7.87
N GLY A 197 11.69 -2.57 8.37
CA GLY A 197 11.36 -2.41 9.79
C GLY A 197 9.90 -2.70 10.09
N GLN A 198 9.46 -2.38 11.30
CA GLN A 198 8.25 -3.01 11.89
C GLN A 198 6.95 -2.55 11.21
N ALA A 199 6.76 -1.25 11.00
CA ALA A 199 5.59 -0.70 10.30
C ALA A 199 5.87 0.69 9.75
N PHE A 200 5.69 0.90 8.44
CA PHE A 200 5.93 2.21 7.81
C PHE A 200 4.81 2.61 6.85
N LEU A 201 4.43 3.89 6.95
CA LEU A 201 3.52 4.59 6.06
C LEU A 201 4.21 5.73 5.30
N TRP A 202 5.53 5.93 5.49
CA TRP A 202 6.18 7.22 5.24
C TRP A 202 7.44 7.17 4.39
N VAL A 203 7.69 6.05 3.71
CA VAL A 203 8.85 5.85 2.82
C VAL A 203 8.98 6.96 1.78
N ARG A 204 7.86 7.47 1.26
CA ARG A 204 7.83 8.55 0.25
C ARG A 204 8.34 9.90 0.78
N CYS A 205 8.16 10.19 2.07
CA CYS A 205 8.68 11.41 2.69
C CYS A 205 10.20 11.29 2.88
N ILE A 206 10.66 10.13 3.36
CA ILE A 206 12.08 9.81 3.50
C ILE A 206 12.78 9.95 2.14
N VAL A 207 12.27 9.28 1.10
CA VAL A 207 12.86 9.32 -0.25
C VAL A 207 12.88 10.75 -0.81
N ALA A 208 11.84 11.56 -0.57
CA ALA A 208 11.83 12.95 -1.02
C ALA A 208 12.97 13.77 -0.42
N VAL A 209 13.23 13.61 0.89
CA VAL A 209 14.35 14.29 1.56
C VAL A 209 15.69 13.75 1.07
N LEU A 210 15.82 12.44 0.87
CA LEU A 210 17.04 11.86 0.30
C LEU A 210 17.30 12.34 -1.13
N PHE A 211 16.29 12.56 -1.96
CA PHE A 211 16.48 13.19 -3.27
C PHE A 211 17.00 14.62 -3.15
N LEU A 212 16.54 15.40 -2.16
CA LEU A 212 17.10 16.74 -1.93
C LEU A 212 18.59 16.67 -1.55
N VAL A 213 18.98 15.68 -0.74
CA VAL A 213 20.40 15.43 -0.42
C VAL A 213 21.18 14.99 -1.65
N GLY A 214 20.65 14.05 -2.44
CA GLY A 214 21.29 13.55 -3.65
C GLY A 214 21.49 14.64 -4.70
N GLN A 215 20.55 15.59 -4.81
CA GLN A 215 20.66 16.76 -5.68
C GLN A 215 21.60 17.86 -5.13
N GLY A 216 22.22 17.66 -3.96
CA GLY A 216 23.06 18.66 -3.30
C GLY A 216 22.29 19.90 -2.80
N LYS A 217 20.95 19.80 -2.71
CA LYS A 217 20.09 20.89 -2.22
C LYS A 217 20.06 20.93 -0.69
N GLU A 218 20.32 19.81 -0.04
CA GLU A 218 20.46 19.69 1.41
C GLU A 218 21.72 18.91 1.76
N GLU A 219 22.32 19.21 2.91
CA GLU A 219 23.42 18.43 3.47
C GLU A 219 22.93 17.10 4.04
N PRO A 220 23.76 16.03 4.07
CA PRO A 220 23.37 14.74 4.66
C PRO A 220 22.86 14.82 6.11
N THR A 221 23.36 15.80 6.88
CA THR A 221 22.96 16.07 8.27
C THR A 221 21.51 16.51 8.42
N ILE A 222 20.84 16.93 7.33
CA ILE A 222 19.43 17.34 7.37
C ILE A 222 18.52 16.24 7.93
N VAL A 223 18.86 14.98 7.70
CA VAL A 223 18.09 13.85 8.21
C VAL A 223 18.13 13.85 9.73
N GLN A 224 19.29 14.07 10.34
CA GLN A 224 19.44 14.15 11.80
C GLN A 224 18.68 15.34 12.38
N GLU A 225 18.78 16.50 11.74
CA GLU A 225 18.03 17.70 12.13
C GLU A 225 16.51 17.45 12.11
N LEU A 226 15.99 16.74 11.10
CA LEU A 226 14.56 16.41 11.03
C LEU A 226 14.13 15.36 12.05
N LEU A 227 15.01 14.44 12.45
CA LEU A 227 14.74 13.46 13.51
C LEU A 227 14.83 14.08 14.92
N ASP A 228 15.60 15.16 15.08
CA ASP A 228 15.67 15.91 16.34
C ASP A 228 14.46 16.83 16.53
N VAL A 229 13.39 16.25 17.09
CA VAL A 229 12.15 16.96 17.41
C VAL A 229 12.36 18.02 18.49
N GLY A 230 13.35 17.87 19.37
CA GLY A 230 13.64 18.86 20.42
C GLY A 230 14.14 20.18 19.82
N ARG A 231 15.03 20.10 18.81
CA ARG A 231 15.52 21.27 18.07
C ARG A 231 14.54 21.73 16.99
N ASN A 232 13.87 20.79 16.32
CA ASN A 232 12.99 21.06 15.18
C ASN A 232 11.59 20.45 15.40
N PRO A 233 10.75 21.04 16.28
CA PRO A 233 9.46 20.44 16.68
C PRO A 233 8.37 20.46 15.61
N ARG A 234 8.57 21.23 14.53
CA ARG A 234 7.56 21.48 13.52
C ARG A 234 8.04 21.03 12.15
N LYS A 235 7.23 20.22 11.48
CA LYS A 235 7.56 19.69 10.16
C LYS A 235 7.63 20.80 9.09
N PRO A 236 8.73 20.92 8.35
CA PRO A 236 8.84 21.85 7.22
C PRO A 236 8.04 21.38 6.01
N GLN A 237 7.64 22.32 5.15
CA GLN A 237 6.92 22.02 3.92
C GLN A 237 7.83 21.41 2.84
N TYR A 238 7.50 20.19 2.41
CA TYR A 238 8.07 19.55 1.22
C TYR A 238 7.07 18.58 0.58
N GLY A 239 7.24 18.35 -0.72
CA GLY A 239 6.44 17.40 -1.50
C GLY A 239 6.89 15.97 -1.26
N MET A 240 5.94 15.03 -1.23
CA MET A 240 6.28 13.60 -1.16
C MET A 240 6.81 13.11 -2.50
N ALA A 241 7.68 12.11 -2.46
CA ALA A 241 8.08 11.40 -3.67
C ALA A 241 6.86 10.69 -4.27
N SER A 242 6.90 10.37 -5.57
CA SER A 242 5.86 9.65 -6.29
C SER A 242 5.57 8.31 -5.61
N GLU A 243 4.33 7.84 -5.69
CA GLU A 243 3.99 6.48 -5.27
C GLU A 243 4.34 5.43 -6.32
N LEU A 244 4.67 5.84 -7.56
CA LEU A 244 4.90 4.92 -8.68
C LEU A 244 5.83 3.77 -8.34
N PRO A 245 7.03 4.04 -7.79
CA PRO A 245 8.06 3.03 -7.72
C PRO A 245 8.16 2.43 -6.30
N LEU A 246 7.15 2.68 -5.45
CA LEU A 246 7.14 2.17 -4.09
C LEU A 246 6.39 0.84 -4.03
N ASN A 247 7.10 -0.21 -3.64
CA ASN A 247 6.55 -1.55 -3.47
C ASN A 247 6.67 -1.98 -2.00
N LEU A 248 5.58 -2.49 -1.42
CA LEU A 248 5.68 -3.41 -0.29
C LEU A 248 6.15 -4.75 -0.84
N PHE A 249 7.40 -5.10 -0.57
CA PHE A 249 8.09 -6.19 -1.23
C PHE A 249 7.97 -7.52 -0.46
N THR A 250 8.20 -7.49 0.85
CA THR A 250 8.02 -8.66 1.72
C THR A 250 7.42 -8.27 3.07
N CYS A 251 6.64 -9.20 3.63
CA CYS A 251 6.21 -9.20 5.03
C CYS A 251 6.79 -10.45 5.68
N SER A 252 7.50 -10.28 6.79
CA SER A 252 8.08 -11.39 7.54
C SER A 252 7.16 -11.82 8.67
N TYR A 253 7.00 -13.14 8.81
CA TYR A 253 6.27 -13.82 9.86
C TYR A 253 7.17 -14.94 10.41
N PRO A 254 6.96 -15.39 11.66
CA PRO A 254 7.66 -16.56 12.19
C PRO A 254 7.45 -17.79 11.29
N GLU A 255 8.50 -18.55 11.00
CA GLU A 255 8.43 -19.74 10.15
C GLU A 255 7.57 -20.85 10.78
N GLU A 256 7.50 -20.88 12.11
CA GLU A 256 6.62 -21.78 12.87
C GLU A 256 5.14 -21.48 12.64
N ASP A 257 4.79 -20.21 12.43
CA ASP A 257 3.40 -19.75 12.30
C ASP A 257 2.90 -19.76 10.85
N CYS A 258 3.80 -19.61 9.87
CA CYS A 258 3.45 -19.41 8.46
C CYS A 258 4.31 -20.25 7.52
N LYS A 259 3.84 -21.46 7.20
CA LYS A 259 4.44 -22.33 6.18
C LYS A 259 3.73 -22.16 4.84
N TRP A 260 4.32 -21.36 3.96
CA TRP A 260 3.75 -21.05 2.66
C TRP A 260 3.66 -22.27 1.74
N ILE A 261 2.43 -22.56 1.30
CA ILE A 261 2.08 -23.59 0.34
C ILE A 261 1.87 -22.91 -1.03
N TYR A 262 2.59 -23.43 -2.02
CA TYR A 262 2.56 -22.92 -3.39
C TYR A 262 1.93 -23.95 -4.33
N ASP A 263 0.97 -23.50 -5.14
CA ASP A 263 0.41 -24.31 -6.24
C ASP A 263 1.26 -24.10 -7.49
N THR A 264 2.04 -25.10 -7.89
CA THR A 264 2.98 -25.02 -9.01
C THR A 264 2.31 -24.61 -10.33
N GLU A 265 1.09 -25.09 -10.57
CA GLU A 265 0.35 -24.77 -11.79
C GLU A 265 -0.10 -23.30 -11.79
N SER A 266 -0.72 -22.82 -10.71
CA SER A 266 -1.08 -21.42 -10.53
C SER A 266 0.15 -20.51 -10.61
N LEU A 267 1.26 -20.87 -9.98
CA LEU A 267 2.51 -20.11 -10.07
C LEU A 267 3.02 -20.00 -11.50
N ARG A 268 2.95 -21.08 -12.29
CA ARG A 268 3.37 -21.05 -13.70
C ARG A 268 2.56 -20.03 -14.50
N PHE A 269 1.24 -19.95 -14.28
CA PHE A 269 0.39 -18.95 -14.92
C PHE A 269 0.74 -17.53 -14.47
N VAL A 270 0.95 -17.31 -13.17
CA VAL A 270 1.37 -16.02 -12.64
C VAL A 270 2.70 -15.60 -13.26
N ILE A 271 3.72 -16.46 -13.24
CA ILE A 271 5.04 -16.18 -13.82
C ILE A 271 4.91 -15.82 -15.31
N SER A 272 4.12 -16.59 -16.07
CA SER A 272 3.89 -16.30 -17.49
C SER A 272 3.23 -14.94 -17.72
N ASP A 273 2.23 -14.57 -16.92
CA ASP A 273 1.58 -13.26 -16.99
C ASP A 273 2.57 -12.12 -16.67
N TYR A 274 3.39 -12.27 -15.64
CA TYR A 274 4.42 -11.30 -15.28
C TYR A 274 5.51 -11.18 -16.35
N GLN A 275 5.92 -12.29 -16.97
CA GLN A 275 6.86 -12.26 -18.09
C GLN A 275 6.31 -11.46 -19.26
N LYS A 276 5.04 -11.64 -19.65
CA LYS A 276 4.39 -10.85 -20.70
C LYS A 276 4.36 -9.36 -20.35
N LEU A 277 3.92 -9.02 -19.14
CA LEU A 277 3.86 -7.64 -18.68
C LEU A 277 5.25 -6.98 -18.66
N TRP A 278 6.26 -7.72 -18.20
CA TRP A 278 7.65 -7.28 -18.24
C TRP A 278 8.10 -7.04 -19.68
N THR A 279 7.87 -7.98 -20.60
CA THR A 279 8.25 -7.83 -22.01
C THR A 279 7.63 -6.59 -22.63
N GLU A 280 6.32 -6.37 -22.45
CA GLU A 280 5.65 -5.18 -22.99
C GLU A 280 6.21 -3.87 -22.43
N SER A 281 6.45 -3.84 -21.12
CA SER A 281 6.99 -2.66 -20.43
C SER A 281 8.42 -2.39 -20.86
N ASN A 282 9.22 -3.45 -21.00
CA ASN A 282 10.62 -3.37 -21.38
C ASN A 282 10.77 -2.93 -22.85
N VAL A 283 9.99 -3.49 -23.77
CA VAL A 283 9.98 -3.05 -25.18
C VAL A 283 9.68 -1.55 -25.28
N LYS A 284 8.65 -1.06 -24.57
CA LYS A 284 8.32 0.37 -24.53
C LYS A 284 9.45 1.20 -23.95
N ALA A 285 10.06 0.76 -22.84
CA ALA A 285 11.19 1.43 -22.21
C ALA A 285 12.40 1.50 -23.14
N THR A 286 12.73 0.40 -23.84
CA THR A 286 13.82 0.34 -24.82
C THR A 286 13.56 1.27 -26.01
N MET A 287 12.37 1.26 -26.59
CA MET A 287 12.01 2.18 -27.68
C MET A 287 12.19 3.65 -27.27
N ILE A 288 11.72 4.01 -26.06
CA ILE A 288 11.86 5.37 -25.52
C ILE A 288 13.35 5.68 -25.27
N GLY A 289 14.10 4.73 -24.71
CA GLY A 289 15.53 4.87 -24.45
C GLY A 289 16.34 5.11 -25.72
N GLU A 290 16.06 4.38 -26.80
CA GLU A 290 16.70 4.61 -28.10
C GLU A 290 16.37 6.00 -28.66
N MET A 291 15.10 6.41 -28.60
CA MET A 291 14.71 7.75 -29.04
C MET A 291 15.40 8.85 -28.23
N LEU A 292 15.50 8.68 -26.91
CA LEU A 292 16.23 9.62 -26.03
C LEU A 292 17.71 9.70 -26.41
N ASN A 293 18.37 8.57 -26.60
CA ASN A 293 19.78 8.53 -26.98
C ASN A 293 20.03 9.28 -28.31
N CYS A 294 19.15 9.13 -29.30
CA CYS A 294 19.26 9.88 -30.55
C CYS A 294 19.07 11.40 -30.35
N LEU A 295 18.08 11.79 -29.54
CA LEU A 295 17.77 13.21 -29.30
C LEU A 295 18.82 13.91 -28.44
N GLU A 296 19.41 13.22 -27.46
CA GLU A 296 20.45 13.75 -26.57
C GLU A 296 21.79 13.99 -27.28
N GLN A 297 22.01 13.38 -28.46
CA GLN A 297 23.16 13.65 -29.31
C GLN A 297 23.01 14.94 -30.13
N LEU A 298 21.81 15.50 -30.23
CA LEU A 298 21.58 16.76 -30.94
C LEU A 298 22.12 17.94 -30.12
N PRO A 299 22.58 19.02 -30.78
CA PRO A 299 23.12 20.18 -30.10
C PRO A 299 22.00 20.94 -29.37
N VAL A 300 21.83 20.63 -28.09
CA VAL A 300 20.97 21.37 -27.16
C VAL A 300 21.86 22.17 -26.21
N GLU A 301 21.54 23.45 -26.00
CA GLU A 301 22.38 24.38 -25.23
C GLU A 301 22.60 23.98 -23.75
N SER A 302 21.77 23.08 -23.21
CA SER A 302 21.87 22.62 -21.82
C SER A 302 21.52 21.16 -21.67
N LYS A 303 22.26 20.47 -20.78
CA LYS A 303 21.96 19.08 -20.38
C LYS A 303 20.62 19.06 -19.64
N MET A 304 19.68 18.26 -20.15
CA MET A 304 18.36 18.12 -19.54
C MET A 304 18.33 16.97 -18.53
N GLU A 305 18.10 17.29 -17.26
CA GLU A 305 18.04 16.30 -16.17
C GLU A 305 16.65 16.34 -15.53
N ASN A 306 15.69 15.69 -16.18
CA ASN A 306 14.29 15.64 -15.75
C ASN A 306 13.86 14.29 -15.16
N GLN A 307 14.76 13.32 -15.07
CA GLN A 307 14.46 11.95 -14.65
C GLN A 307 13.83 11.91 -13.24
N ILE A 308 14.38 12.67 -12.29
CA ILE A 308 13.87 12.75 -10.90
C ILE A 308 12.59 13.58 -10.79
N LYS A 309 12.36 14.55 -11.69
CA LYS A 309 11.15 15.39 -11.63
C LYS A 309 9.88 14.58 -11.84
N GLY A 310 9.93 13.50 -12.62
CA GLY A 310 8.83 12.53 -12.74
C GLY A 310 8.50 11.77 -11.44
N LEU A 311 9.41 11.80 -10.47
CA LEU A 311 9.30 11.10 -9.18
C LEU A 311 9.10 12.05 -7.99
N LEU A 312 8.96 13.36 -8.20
CA LEU A 312 8.66 14.33 -7.15
C LEU A 312 7.27 14.93 -7.37
N MET A 313 6.47 15.04 -6.31
CA MET A 313 5.15 15.70 -6.38
C MET A 313 5.24 17.16 -5.95
N GLY A 314 4.63 18.04 -6.72
CA GLY A 314 4.45 19.46 -6.39
C GLY A 314 5.17 20.41 -7.34
N ALA A 315 4.85 21.70 -7.24
CA ALA A 315 5.51 22.74 -8.03
C ALA A 315 6.90 23.05 -7.46
N GLU A 316 7.92 22.97 -8.30
CA GLU A 316 9.27 23.42 -7.93
C GLU A 316 9.33 24.94 -7.88
N ARG A 317 9.98 25.49 -6.84
CA ARG A 317 10.33 26.91 -6.82
C ARG A 317 11.55 27.11 -7.71
N LYS A 318 11.59 28.24 -8.42
CA LYS A 318 12.76 28.63 -9.25
C LYS A 318 14.06 28.65 -8.45
N THR A 319 13.98 29.09 -7.20
CA THR A 319 15.11 29.10 -6.27
C THR A 319 14.82 28.15 -5.13
N TYR A 320 15.78 27.27 -4.87
CA TYR A 320 15.71 26.33 -3.76
C TYR A 320 15.76 27.07 -2.42
N ILE A 321 14.90 26.69 -1.48
CA ILE A 321 14.96 27.16 -0.09
C ILE A 321 15.25 25.96 0.82
N PRO A 322 16.28 26.01 1.66
CA PRO A 322 16.59 24.95 2.62
C PRO A 322 15.39 24.59 3.51
N LEU A 323 15.21 23.30 3.81
CA LEU A 323 14.04 22.76 4.51
C LEU A 323 13.78 23.47 5.84
N LEU A 324 14.82 23.69 6.65
CA LEU A 324 14.72 24.35 7.95
C LEU A 324 14.36 25.86 7.86
N LYS A 325 14.44 26.46 6.66
CA LYS A 325 14.05 27.85 6.41
C LYS A 325 12.65 27.97 5.80
N ARG A 326 11.96 26.86 5.55
CA ARG A 326 10.61 26.85 4.96
C ARG A 326 9.54 27.09 6.02
N PRO A 327 8.35 27.55 5.61
CA PRO A 327 7.18 27.49 6.48
C PRO A 327 6.98 26.07 7.01
N THR A 328 6.66 25.97 8.29
CA THR A 328 6.35 24.72 8.97
C THR A 328 4.84 24.59 9.19
N CYS A 329 4.36 23.36 9.35
CA CYS A 329 2.98 23.15 9.79
C CYS A 329 2.85 23.30 11.30
N GLU A 330 1.62 23.30 11.82
CA GLU A 330 1.32 23.21 13.26
C GLU A 330 2.08 22.06 13.91
N SER A 331 2.43 22.21 15.19
CA SER A 331 3.05 21.13 15.96
C SER A 331 2.11 19.94 16.12
N LEU A 332 2.66 18.81 16.56
CA LEU A 332 1.83 17.64 16.83
C LEU A 332 0.82 17.93 17.95
N GLU A 333 1.29 18.59 19.01
CA GLU A 333 0.55 18.93 20.21
C GLU A 333 -0.62 19.87 19.88
N GLU A 334 -0.36 20.93 19.10
CA GLU A 334 -1.39 21.84 18.59
C GLU A 334 -2.46 21.10 17.78
N ARG A 335 -2.05 20.12 16.96
CA ARG A 335 -2.97 19.32 16.14
C ARG A 335 -3.79 18.35 16.97
N ILE A 336 -3.19 17.70 17.97
CA ILE A 336 -3.92 16.84 18.91
C ILE A 336 -4.99 17.66 19.63
N GLU A 337 -4.62 18.83 20.16
CA GLU A 337 -5.55 19.72 20.85
C GLU A 337 -6.71 20.15 19.93
N HIS A 338 -6.42 20.49 18.66
CA HIS A 338 -7.45 20.83 17.68
C HIS A 338 -8.47 19.70 17.44
N PHE A 339 -8.02 18.45 17.32
CA PHE A 339 -8.90 17.31 17.05
C PHE A 339 -9.60 16.78 18.31
N ALA A 340 -8.96 16.89 19.48
CA ALA A 340 -9.55 16.58 20.78
C ALA A 340 -10.72 17.52 21.10
N LYS A 341 -10.55 18.84 20.89
CA LYS A 341 -11.63 19.85 21.02
C LYS A 341 -12.84 19.54 20.12
N ARG A 342 -12.62 18.84 19.01
CA ARG A 342 -13.66 18.43 18.05
C ARG A 342 -14.25 17.04 18.32
N LYS A 343 -13.90 16.40 19.45
CA LYS A 343 -14.32 15.02 19.83
C LYS A 343 -14.06 13.97 18.74
N ARG A 344 -13.02 14.16 17.91
CA ARG A 344 -12.65 13.21 16.86
C ARG A 344 -11.62 12.17 17.32
N ILE A 345 -11.02 12.37 18.49
CA ILE A 345 -10.01 11.52 19.11
C ILE A 345 -10.21 11.62 20.62
N GLU A 346 -10.11 10.50 21.33
CA GLU A 346 -9.98 10.48 22.79
C GLU A 346 -8.48 10.58 23.13
N VAL A 347 -8.10 11.63 23.85
CA VAL A 347 -6.74 11.77 24.40
C VAL A 347 -6.74 11.01 25.71
N VAL A 348 -6.05 9.87 25.75
CA VAL A 348 -5.74 9.18 27.01
C VAL A 348 -4.45 9.79 27.52
N ASP A 349 -4.51 10.46 28.67
CA ASP A 349 -3.32 10.99 29.36
C ASP A 349 -2.58 9.82 30.01
N ASP A 350 -1.37 9.51 29.55
CA ASP A 350 -0.46 8.54 30.18
C ASP A 350 0.21 9.17 31.42
N THR A 351 -0.59 9.65 32.39
CA THR A 351 -0.09 10.18 33.68
C THR A 351 -0.38 9.28 34.88
N GLU A 352 -0.69 8.01 34.67
CA GLU A 352 -0.86 7.03 35.75
C GLU A 352 -0.05 5.75 35.48
N THR A 353 1.27 5.85 35.55
CA THR A 353 2.11 4.73 36.01
C THR A 353 3.35 5.33 36.68
N THR A 354 3.22 5.59 37.98
CA THR A 354 4.38 5.74 38.89
C THR A 354 4.58 4.42 39.61
#